data_AF-A0A941XUV4-F1
#
_entry.id   AF-A0A941XUV4-F1
#
_cell.length_a   1.000
_cell.length_b   1.000
_cell.length_c   1.000
_cell.angle_alpha   90.00
_cell.angle_beta   90.00
_cell.angle_gamma   90.00
#
_symmetry.space_group_name_H-M   'P 1'
#
loop_
_entity.id
_entity.type
_entity.pdbx_description
1 polymer ?
#
loop_
_entity_poly.entity_id
_entity_poly.type
_entity_poly.pdbx_seq_one_letter_code
_entity_poly.pdbx_strand_id
1 'polypeptide(L)'
;MHHSYGEQVVTAEVLDELKRKAMLMEDELAIEGGRQFERTGRLNDPGLCEMSIEYENLRMDIETLEGILKQIEKTETGPDKNK
;
A
#
# COMPACT_ATOMS: atom_id res chain seq x y z
N MET A 1 29.06 -17.21 -9.06
CA MET A 1 27.59 -17.20 -9.17
C MET A 1 27.12 -16.06 -8.28
N HIS A 2 26.80 -14.91 -8.88
CA HIS A 2 26.36 -13.72 -8.14
C HIS A 2 24.84 -13.77 -7.99
N HIS A 3 24.38 -13.57 -6.76
CA HIS A 3 22.97 -13.44 -6.41
C HIS A 3 22.36 -12.25 -7.16
N SER A 4 21.36 -12.48 -8.01
CA SER A 4 20.34 -11.47 -8.25
C SER A 4 19.02 -12.04 -7.74
N TYR A 5 18.72 -11.76 -6.48
CA TYR A 5 17.33 -11.78 -6.05
C TYR A 5 16.57 -10.90 -7.02
N GLY A 6 15.45 -11.41 -7.54
CA GLY A 6 14.62 -10.70 -8.51
C GLY A 6 14.27 -9.33 -7.97
N GLU A 7 15.00 -8.33 -8.42
CA GLU A 7 14.71 -6.93 -8.21
C GLU A 7 13.44 -6.68 -9.03
N GLN A 8 12.28 -6.95 -8.41
CA GLN A 8 11.02 -6.44 -8.93
C GLN A 8 11.18 -4.93 -8.91
N VAL A 9 11.56 -4.38 -10.07
CA VAL A 9 11.53 -2.95 -10.31
C VAL A 9 10.11 -2.52 -9.98
N VAL A 10 9.95 -1.80 -8.87
CA VAL A 10 8.66 -1.23 -8.50
C VAL A 10 8.34 -0.24 -9.60
N THR A 11 7.40 -0.58 -10.48
CA THR A 11 6.92 0.30 -11.52
C THR A 11 5.74 1.11 -11.00
N ALA A 12 5.44 2.23 -11.65
CA ALA A 12 4.21 2.99 -11.38
C ALA A 12 2.95 2.10 -11.50
N GLU A 13 2.97 1.11 -12.41
CA GLU A 13 1.88 0.16 -12.59
C GLU A 13 1.66 -0.75 -11.37
N VAL A 14 2.75 -1.26 -10.76
CA VAL A 14 2.67 -2.06 -9.52
C VAL A 14 2.11 -1.22 -8.38
N LEU A 15 2.55 0.04 -8.28
CA LEU A 15 2.03 0.97 -7.27
C LEU A 15 0.52 1.23 -7.46
N ASP A 16 0.08 1.42 -8.70
CA ASP A 16 -1.34 1.62 -9.01
C ASP A 16 -2.18 0.36 -8.69
N GLU A 17 -1.64 -0.83 -8.93
CA GLU A 17 -2.28 -2.08 -8.53
C GLU A 17 -2.42 -2.19 -7.01
N LEU A 18 -1.36 -1.88 -6.25
CA LEU A 18 -1.39 -1.89 -4.79
C LEU A 18 -2.39 -0.87 -4.24
N LYS A 19 -2.46 0.34 -4.82
CA LYS A 19 -3.47 1.35 -4.48
C LYS A 19 -4.89 0.86 -4.74
N ARG A 20 -5.13 0.21 -5.88
CA ARG A 20 -6.44 -0.40 -6.17
C ARG A 20 -6.78 -1.47 -5.16
N LYS A 21 -5.83 -2.31 -4.77
CA LYS A 21 -6.01 -3.33 -3.73
C LYS A 21 -6.36 -2.68 -2.38
N ALA A 22 -5.67 -1.61 -1.99
CA ALA A 22 -5.98 -0.88 -0.76
C ALA A 22 -7.40 -0.31 -0.78
N MET A 23 -7.85 0.28 -1.88
CA MET A 23 -9.22 0.77 -2.03
C MET A 23 -10.25 -0.35 -1.84
N LEU A 24 -10.03 -1.52 -2.44
CA LEU A 24 -10.92 -2.67 -2.28
C LEU A 24 -10.96 -3.18 -0.84
N MET A 25 -9.81 -3.24 -0.17
CA MET A 25 -9.74 -3.65 1.25
C MET A 25 -10.44 -2.65 2.18
N GLU A 26 -10.35 -1.35 1.89
CA GLU A 26 -11.07 -0.31 2.63
C GLU A 26 -12.60 -0.46 2.48
N ASP A 27 -13.08 -0.72 1.26
CA ASP A 27 -14.49 -0.99 1.00
C ASP A 27 -14.96 -2.25 1.74
N GLU A 28 -14.17 -3.32 1.73
CA GLU A 28 -14.46 -4.56 2.46
C GLU A 28 -14.53 -4.34 3.97
N LEU A 29 -13.61 -3.55 4.53
CA LEU A 29 -13.62 -3.15 5.94
C LEU A 29 -14.88 -2.35 6.30
N ALA A 30 -15.28 -1.41 5.45
CA ALA A 30 -16.50 -0.63 5.67
C ALA A 30 -17.75 -1.52 5.64
N ILE A 31 -17.82 -2.48 4.71
CA ILE A 31 -18.93 -3.42 4.58
C ILE A 31 -19.00 -4.34 5.80
N GLU A 32 -17.88 -4.98 6.18
CA GLU A 32 -17.88 -5.92 7.29
C GLU A 32 -18.08 -5.19 8.63
N GLY A 33 -17.52 -3.98 8.77
CA GLY A 33 -17.77 -3.10 9.92
C GLY A 33 -19.25 -2.76 10.06
N GLY A 34 -19.91 -2.37 8.97
CA GLY A 34 -21.35 -2.12 8.94
C GLY A 34 -22.15 -3.37 9.36
N ARG A 35 -21.83 -4.53 8.80
CA ARG A 35 -22.50 -5.81 9.14
C ARG A 35 -22.33 -6.20 10.60
N GLN A 36 -21.13 -6.05 11.15
CA GLN A 36 -20.86 -6.32 12.57
C GLN A 36 -21.65 -5.38 13.46
N PHE A 37 -21.66 -4.09 13.14
CA PHE A 37 -22.40 -3.10 13.91
C PHE A 37 -23.91 -3.36 13.87
N GLU A 38 -24.47 -3.69 12.70
CA GLU A 38 -25.89 -4.06 12.56
C GLU A 38 -26.25 -5.29 13.39
N ARG A 39 -25.34 -6.27 13.50
CA ARG A 39 -25.57 -7.52 14.24
C ARG A 39 -25.40 -7.38 15.76
N THR A 40 -24.38 -6.65 16.20
CA THR A 40 -23.93 -6.66 17.59
C THR A 40 -24.06 -5.31 18.29
N GLY A 41 -24.29 -4.23 17.54
CA GLY A 41 -24.22 -2.85 18.01
C GLY A 41 -22.80 -2.40 18.38
N ARG A 42 -21.78 -3.16 18.01
CA ARG A 42 -20.38 -2.93 18.38
C ARG A 42 -19.45 -3.20 17.19
N LEU A 43 -18.26 -2.59 17.25
CA LEU A 43 -17.18 -2.74 16.27
C LEU A 43 -15.95 -3.43 16.88
N ASN A 44 -16.15 -4.32 17.85
CA ASN A 44 -15.06 -4.99 18.59
C ASN A 44 -14.87 -6.45 18.13
N ASP A 45 -14.92 -6.67 16.82
CA ASP A 45 -14.72 -8.00 16.24
C ASP A 45 -13.22 -8.26 15.96
N PRO A 46 -12.67 -9.40 16.39
CA PRO A 46 -11.27 -9.75 16.12
C PRO A 46 -10.92 -9.80 14.63
N GLY A 47 -11.83 -10.28 13.78
CA GLY A 47 -11.62 -10.35 12.33
C GLY A 47 -11.52 -8.96 11.71
N LEU A 48 -12.36 -8.01 12.14
CA LEU A 48 -12.24 -6.61 11.73
C LEU A 48 -10.91 -5.98 12.13
N CYS A 49 -10.38 -6.35 13.30
CA CYS A 49 -9.08 -5.87 13.77
C CYS A 49 -7.96 -6.41 12.87
N GLU A 50 -7.97 -7.71 12.58
CA GLU A 50 -6.99 -8.34 11.67
C GLU A 50 -7.03 -7.72 10.28
N MET A 51 -8.22 -7.56 9.69
CA MET A 51 -8.39 -6.89 8.40
C MET A 51 -7.89 -5.44 8.41
N SER A 52 -8.11 -4.71 9.51
CA SER A 52 -7.66 -3.32 9.64
C SER A 52 -6.13 -3.24 9.68
N ILE A 53 -5.48 -4.16 10.40
CA ILE A 53 -4.02 -4.25 10.47
C ILE A 53 -3.45 -4.57 9.09
N GLU A 54 -4.05 -5.50 8.33
CA GLU A 54 -3.59 -5.82 6.98
C GLU A 54 -3.71 -4.62 6.03
N TYR A 55 -4.81 -3.87 6.12
CA TYR A 55 -5.01 -2.63 5.35
C TYR A 55 -3.98 -1.55 5.71
N GLU A 56 -3.72 -1.34 7.01
CA GLU A 56 -2.73 -0.37 7.48
C GLU A 56 -1.31 -0.72 7.01
N ASN A 57 -0.93 -1.99 7.10
CA ASN A 57 0.36 -2.46 6.60
C ASN A 57 0.50 -2.20 5.09
N LEU A 58 -0.52 -2.53 4.30
CA LEU A 58 -0.53 -2.28 2.87
C LEU A 58 -0.41 -0.77 2.56
N ARG A 59 -1.08 0.09 3.32
CA ARG A 59 -0.94 1.54 3.15
C ARG A 59 0.47 2.03 3.45
N MET A 60 1.09 1.54 4.53
CA MET A 60 2.48 1.89 4.86
C MET A 60 3.46 1.47 3.77
N ASP A 61 3.26 0.29 3.18
CA ASP A 61 4.06 -0.19 2.05
C ASP A 61 3.88 0.73 0.83
N ILE A 62 2.65 1.10 0.48
CA ILE A 62 2.36 2.04 -0.62
C ILE A 62 3.06 3.38 -0.40
N GLU A 63 2.94 3.97 0.79
CA GLU A 63 3.58 5.25 1.12
C GLU A 63 5.11 5.17 1.01
N THR A 64 5.69 4.05 1.44
CA THR A 64 7.13 3.79 1.34
C THR A 64 7.56 3.72 -0.13
N LEU A 65 6.82 2.97 -0.96
CA LEU A 65 7.10 2.82 -2.39
C LEU A 65 6.95 4.15 -3.16
N GLU A 66 5.94 4.96 -2.85
CA GLU A 66 5.78 6.31 -3.38
C GLU A 66 6.98 7.20 -3.04
N GLY A 67 7.45 7.12 -1.79
CA GLY A 67 8.63 7.85 -1.34
C GLY A 67 9.88 7.48 -2.13
N ILE A 68 10.09 6.17 -2.36
CA ILE A 68 11.23 5.64 -3.13
C ILE A 68 11.16 6.10 -4.59
N LEU A 69 10.02 5.93 -5.26
CA LEU A 69 9.84 6.34 -6.66
C LEU A 69 10.13 7.82 -6.85
N LYS A 70 9.61 8.67 -5.95
CA LYS A 70 9.86 10.11 -5.98
C LYS A 70 11.34 10.48 -5.78
N GLN A 71 12.10 9.68 -5.02
CA GLN A 71 13.54 9.88 -4.86
C GLN A 71 14.31 9.45 -6.10
N ILE A 72 13.91 8.36 -6.75
CA ILE A 72 14.51 7.90 -8.02
C ILE A 72 14.31 8.96 -9.10
N GLU A 73 13.08 9.44 -9.31
CA GLU A 73 12.78 10.51 -10.28
C GLU A 73 13.63 11.77 -10.06
N LYS A 74 13.79 12.21 -8.80
CA LYS A 74 14.66 13.36 -8.45
C LYS A 74 16.14 13.11 -8.74
N THR A 75 16.60 11.89 -8.60
CA THR A 75 17.99 11.50 -8.83
C THR A 75 18.29 11.41 -10.33
N GLU A 76 17.34 10.91 -11.12
CA GLU A 76 17.43 10.88 -12.59
C GLU A 76 17.28 12.26 -13.24
N THR A 77 16.59 13.19 -12.56
CA THR A 77 16.39 14.59 -13.02
C THR A 77 17.36 15.60 -12.40
N GLY A 78 18.45 15.14 -11.77
CA GLY A 78 19.49 16.02 -11.20
C GLY A 78 20.05 17.01 -12.23
N PRO A 79 20.41 18.25 -11.83
CA PRO A 79 20.70 19.33 -12.77
C PRO A 79 21.91 18.97 -13.61
N ASP A 80 21.80 19.17 -14.92
CA ASP A 80 22.92 19.25 -15.84
C ASP A 80 23.93 20.28 -15.30
N LYS A 81 24.90 19.82 -14.51
CA LYS A 81 26.05 20.61 -14.08
C LYS A 81 27.11 20.51 -15.16
N ASN A 82 26.77 20.98 -16.36
CA ASN A 82 27.74 21.53 -17.28
C ASN A 82 28.18 22.90 -16.75
N LYS A 83 29.21 22.90 -15.91
CA LYS A 83 30.19 24.01 -15.86
C LYS A 83 31.47 23.62 -15.13
#